data_AF-A0A1C6DNG7-F1
#
_entry.id   AF-A0A1C6DNG7-F1
#
_cell.length_a   1.000
_cell.length_b   1.000
_cell.length_c   1.000
_cell.angle_alpha   90.00
_cell.angle_beta   90.00
_cell.angle_gamma   90.00
#
_symmetry.space_group_name_H-M   'P 1'
#
loop_
_entity.id
_entity.type
_entity.pdbx_description
1 polymer ?
#
loop_
_entity_poly.entity_id
_entity_poly.type
_entity_poly.pdbx_seq_one_letter_code
_entity_poly.pdbx_strand_id
1 'polypeptide(L)'
;MQNEKQTKEVYEPKFEQLELGELEPINAIESISEAKMELEVLVGSTREKIEKIVNFKVGDVIQLEKSLEDPLDINVNGVNIASGESMIIHDRIAVRLSKIKSMQEEY
;
A
#
# COMPACT_ATOMS: atom_id res chain seq x y z
N MET A 1 -42.62 16.02 -65.61
CA MET A 1 -41.18 15.71 -65.67
C MET A 1 -40.79 15.25 -64.28
N GLN A 2 -40.42 13.97 -64.12
CA GLN A 2 -40.32 13.28 -62.83
C GLN A 2 -38.96 13.55 -62.17
N ASN A 3 -38.98 13.81 -60.86
CA ASN A 3 -37.80 14.08 -60.03
C ASN A 3 -37.21 12.74 -59.57
N GLU A 4 -36.07 12.34 -60.14
CA GLU A 4 -35.34 11.15 -59.70
C GLU A 4 -34.53 11.47 -58.44
N LYS A 5 -34.97 10.89 -57.31
CA LYS A 5 -34.21 10.89 -56.06
C LYS A 5 -33.01 9.94 -56.23
N GLN A 6 -31.81 10.49 -56.36
CA GLN A 6 -30.58 9.72 -56.24
C GLN A 6 -30.42 9.24 -54.79
N THR A 7 -30.71 7.97 -54.55
CA THR A 7 -30.35 7.29 -53.30
C THR A 7 -28.83 7.09 -53.31
N LYS A 8 -28.11 7.85 -52.48
CA LYS A 8 -26.69 7.58 -52.22
C LYS A 8 -26.58 6.19 -51.60
N GLU A 9 -25.85 5.29 -52.24
CA GLU A 9 -25.54 3.98 -51.70
C GLU A 9 -24.80 4.18 -50.37
N VAL A 10 -25.48 3.83 -49.27
CA VAL A 10 -24.92 3.86 -47.94
C VAL A 10 -23.99 2.66 -47.83
N TYR A 11 -22.68 2.90 -47.80
CA TYR A 11 -21.69 1.85 -47.56
C TYR A 11 -21.76 1.44 -46.09
N GLU A 12 -22.21 0.20 -45.85
CA GLU A 12 -22.18 -0.39 -44.52
C GLU A 12 -20.72 -0.79 -44.18
N PRO A 13 -20.09 -0.17 -43.16
CA PRO A 13 -18.73 -0.52 -42.79
C PRO A 13 -18.70 -1.95 -42.27
N LYS A 14 -17.98 -2.82 -42.97
CA LYS A 14 -17.67 -4.17 -42.49
C LYS A 14 -16.54 -4.06 -41.48
N PHE A 15 -16.88 -4.12 -40.20
CA PHE A 15 -15.89 -4.27 -39.15
C PHE A 15 -15.34 -5.70 -39.19
N GLU A 16 -14.02 -5.84 -39.13
CA GLU A 16 -13.41 -7.13 -38.83
C GLU A 16 -13.89 -7.59 -37.45
N GLN A 17 -14.23 -8.86 -37.36
CA GLN A 17 -14.69 -9.46 -36.13
C GLN A 17 -13.51 -9.49 -35.16
N LEU A 18 -13.68 -8.93 -33.96
CA LEU A 18 -12.60 -8.91 -32.96
C LEU A 18 -12.21 -10.35 -32.61
N GLU A 19 -11.04 -10.77 -33.07
CA GLU A 19 -10.44 -12.02 -32.63
C GLU A 19 -9.82 -11.77 -31.25
N LEU A 20 -10.26 -12.54 -30.27
CA LEU A 20 -9.66 -12.53 -28.95
C LEU A 20 -8.23 -13.09 -29.12
N GLY A 21 -7.23 -12.23 -28.99
CA GLY A 21 -5.82 -12.65 -28.98
C GLY A 21 -5.55 -13.67 -27.87
N GLU A 22 -4.42 -14.38 -27.95
CA GLU A 22 -4.01 -15.34 -26.92
C GLU A 22 -4.02 -14.66 -25.54
N LEU A 23 -4.88 -15.17 -24.66
CA LEU A 23 -4.90 -14.76 -23.26
C LEU A 23 -3.72 -15.44 -22.58
N GLU A 24 -2.61 -14.72 -22.47
CA GLU A 24 -1.55 -15.12 -21.55
C GLU A 24 -2.16 -15.21 -20.14
N PRO A 25 -1.99 -16.34 -19.43
CA PRO A 25 -2.48 -16.46 -18.06
C PRO A 25 -1.79 -15.39 -17.24
N ILE A 26 -2.57 -14.41 -16.76
CA ILE A 26 -2.06 -13.46 -15.77
C ILE A 26 -1.84 -14.28 -14.51
N ASN A 27 -0.58 -14.62 -14.21
CA ASN A 27 -0.17 -15.14 -12.92
C ASN A 27 -0.26 -14.01 -11.89
N ALA A 28 -1.47 -13.58 -11.56
CA ALA A 28 -1.74 -12.45 -10.68
C ALA A 28 -1.06 -12.61 -9.31
N ILE A 29 -0.89 -13.85 -8.86
CA ILE A 29 -0.20 -14.20 -7.61
C ILE A 29 1.29 -13.87 -7.69
N GLU A 30 1.96 -14.18 -8.79
CA GLU A 30 3.39 -13.87 -8.98
C GLU A 30 3.58 -12.35 -9.03
N SER A 31 2.74 -11.65 -9.80
CA SER A 31 2.79 -10.18 -9.90
C SER A 31 2.53 -9.47 -8.56
N ILE A 32 1.63 -9.98 -7.71
CA ILE A 32 1.37 -9.41 -6.37
C ILE A 32 2.53 -9.71 -5.42
N SER A 33 3.18 -10.86 -5.56
CA SER A 33 4.29 -11.27 -4.68
C SER A 33 5.52 -10.38 -4.80
N GLU A 34 5.73 -9.77 -5.98
CA GLU A 34 6.84 -8.84 -6.23
C GLU A 34 6.49 -7.38 -5.91
N ALA A 35 5.24 -7.10 -5.54
CA ALA A 35 4.81 -5.75 -5.22
C ALA A 35 5.51 -5.24 -3.95
N LYS A 36 5.99 -3.99 -4.01
CA LYS A 36 6.60 -3.32 -2.86
C LYS A 36 5.53 -2.62 -2.03
N MET A 37 5.63 -2.75 -0.72
CA MET A 37 4.74 -2.08 0.24
C MET A 37 5.57 -1.25 1.23
N GLU A 38 4.95 -0.23 1.80
CA GLU A 38 5.58 0.58 2.84
C GLU A 38 5.57 -0.18 4.17
N LEU A 39 6.76 -0.35 4.73
CA LEU A 39 6.99 -0.99 6.03
C LEU A 39 7.53 0.07 6.99
N GLU A 40 6.80 0.32 8.07
CA GLU A 40 7.16 1.28 9.10
C GLU A 40 7.48 0.56 10.40
N VAL A 41 8.54 1.00 11.09
CA VAL A 41 8.85 0.55 12.45
C VAL A 41 8.69 1.73 13.40
N LEU A 42 7.81 1.58 14.38
CA LEU A 42 7.49 2.62 15.34
C LEU A 42 8.13 2.32 16.70
N VAL A 43 8.89 3.30 17.20
CA VAL A 43 9.36 3.34 18.60
C VAL A 43 8.19 3.49 19.55
N GLY A 44 7.20 4.30 19.19
CA GLY A 44 5.98 4.48 19.94
C GLY A 44 5.19 5.66 19.40
N SER A 45 3.99 5.84 19.92
CA SER A 45 3.10 6.95 19.57
C SER A 45 2.60 7.65 20.83
N THR A 46 2.11 8.88 20.66
CA THR A 46 1.37 9.61 21.67
C THR A 46 0.35 10.52 20.99
N ARG A 47 -0.69 10.92 21.71
CA ARG A 47 -1.64 11.93 21.24
C ARG A 47 -1.38 13.26 21.93
N GLU A 48 -1.34 14.33 21.13
CA GLU A 48 -1.12 15.68 21.62
C GLU A 48 -2.12 16.67 21.03
N LYS A 49 -2.29 17.81 21.71
CA LYS A 49 -3.13 18.90 21.19
C LYS A 49 -2.48 19.50 19.94
N ILE A 50 -3.29 19.79 18.92
CA ILE A 50 -2.83 20.43 17.67
C ILE A 50 -2.03 21.71 17.97
N GLU A 51 -2.52 22.54 18.89
CA GLU A 51 -1.84 23.76 19.32
C GLU A 51 -0.42 23.50 19.84
N LYS A 52 -0.19 22.41 20.57
CA LYS A 52 1.15 22.06 21.06
C LYS A 52 2.05 21.64 19.90
N ILE A 53 1.54 20.81 18.99
CA ILE A 53 2.29 20.27 17.85
C ILE A 53 2.78 21.38 16.93
N VAL A 54 1.92 22.35 16.59
CA VAL A 54 2.31 23.48 15.71
C VAL A 54 3.33 24.42 16.34
N ASN A 55 3.47 24.37 17.67
CA ASN A 55 4.38 25.22 18.44
C ASN A 55 5.69 24.50 18.84
N PHE A 56 5.93 23.28 18.36
CA PHE A 56 7.18 22.55 18.66
C PHE A 56 8.42 23.31 18.21
N LYS A 57 9.46 23.22 19.04
CA LYS A 57 10.75 23.86 18.83
C LYS A 57 11.87 22.86 19.04
N VAL A 58 13.03 23.20 18.48
CA VAL A 58 14.26 22.43 18.72
C VAL A 58 14.54 22.40 20.22
N GLY A 59 14.67 21.19 20.77
CA GLY A 59 14.89 20.95 22.20
C GLY A 59 13.63 20.51 22.96
N ASP A 60 12.44 20.59 22.37
CA ASP A 60 11.24 20.04 22.98
C ASP A 60 11.32 18.52 23.09
N VAL A 61 10.84 17.98 24.22
CA VAL A 61 10.81 16.54 24.49
C VAL A 61 9.38 16.03 24.35
N ILE A 62 9.19 14.98 23.56
CA ILE A 62 7.90 14.31 23.35
C ILE A 62 7.93 12.97 24.09
N GLN A 63 7.02 12.80 25.04
CA GLN A 63 6.86 11.54 25.75
C GLN A 63 5.89 10.62 25.00
N LEU A 64 6.32 9.39 24.76
CA LEU A 64 5.53 8.36 24.08
C LEU A 64 4.76 7.51 25.11
N GLU A 65 3.66 6.88 24.66
CA GLU A 65 2.82 6.01 25.52
C GLU A 65 3.45 4.64 25.80
N LYS A 66 4.49 4.26 25.04
CA LYS A 66 5.10 2.93 25.06
C LYS A 66 6.18 2.80 26.15
N SER A 67 6.27 1.63 26.79
CA SER A 67 7.32 1.31 27.77
C SER A 67 8.65 0.95 27.08
N LEU A 68 9.77 1.16 27.77
CA LEU A 68 11.10 0.76 27.28
C LEU A 68 11.26 -0.76 27.14
N GLU A 69 10.45 -1.52 27.86
CA GLU A 69 10.46 -2.98 27.82
C GLU A 69 9.62 -3.55 26.66
N ASP A 70 8.76 -2.72 26.05
CA ASP A 70 7.87 -3.17 24.99
C ASP A 70 8.62 -3.28 23.65
N PRO A 71 8.39 -4.35 22.87
CA PRO A 71 9.01 -4.50 21.55
C PRO A 71 8.47 -3.46 20.57
N LEU A 72 9.28 -2.98 19.63
CA LEU A 72 8.91 -2.04 18.57
C LEU A 72 7.74 -2.57 17.72
N ASP A 73 6.88 -1.66 17.28
CA ASP A 73 5.74 -2.00 16.43
C ASP A 73 6.15 -1.97 14.97
N ILE A 74 5.70 -2.96 14.20
CA ILE A 74 6.02 -3.09 12.78
C ILE A 74 4.70 -3.07 12.02
N ASN A 75 4.55 -2.05 11.18
CA ASN A 75 3.33 -1.78 10.44
C ASN A 75 3.58 -1.91 8.93
N VAL A 76 2.59 -2.44 8.21
CA VAL A 76 2.53 -2.39 6.76
C VAL A 76 1.30 -1.58 6.38
N ASN A 77 1.48 -0.49 5.63
CA ASN A 77 0.39 0.45 5.29
C ASN A 77 -0.47 0.85 6.50
N GLY A 78 0.15 1.14 7.65
CA GLY A 78 -0.54 1.53 8.88
C GLY A 78 -1.21 0.39 9.67
N VAL A 79 -1.20 -0.85 9.18
CA VAL A 79 -1.70 -2.03 9.91
C VAL A 79 -0.56 -2.68 10.67
N ASN A 80 -0.70 -2.86 11.97
CA ASN A 80 0.30 -3.53 12.79
C ASN A 80 0.31 -5.05 12.53
N ILE A 81 1.42 -5.55 11.99
CA ILE A 81 1.57 -6.95 11.58
C ILE A 81 2.50 -7.75 12.51
N ALA A 82 3.38 -7.08 13.25
CA ALA A 82 4.41 -7.72 14.03
C ALA A 82 4.97 -6.78 15.11
N SER A 83 5.74 -7.36 16.01
CA SER A 83 6.58 -6.65 16.96
C SER A 83 8.00 -7.19 16.92
N GLY A 84 8.98 -6.37 17.30
CA GLY A 84 10.39 -6.77 17.27
C GLY A 84 11.31 -5.95 18.16
N GLU A 85 12.52 -6.44 18.33
CA GLU A 85 13.56 -5.78 19.14
C GLU A 85 14.54 -5.04 18.22
N SER A 86 14.93 -3.83 18.60
CA SER A 86 15.97 -3.10 17.87
C SER A 86 17.36 -3.69 18.11
N MET A 87 18.17 -3.68 17.07
CA MET A 87 19.56 -4.08 17.13
C MET A 87 20.38 -3.26 16.12
N ILE A 88 21.70 -3.26 16.30
CA ILE A 88 22.62 -2.63 15.34
C ILE A 88 23.35 -3.72 14.57
N ILE A 89 23.31 -3.65 13.25
CA ILE A 89 24.04 -4.54 12.35
C ILE A 89 24.80 -3.68 11.34
N HIS A 90 26.13 -3.79 11.32
CA HIS A 90 27.00 -3.01 10.43
C HIS A 90 26.69 -1.50 10.49
N ASP A 91 26.62 -0.94 11.70
CA ASP A 91 26.32 0.47 11.96
C ASP A 91 24.94 0.95 11.44
N ARG A 92 24.03 0.01 11.16
CA ARG A 92 22.66 0.30 10.77
C ARG A 92 21.68 -0.25 11.80
N ILE A 93 20.60 0.49 12.01
CA ILE A 93 19.47 0.01 12.81
C ILE A 93 18.81 -1.14 12.06
N ALA A 94 18.57 -2.23 12.76
CA ALA A 94 17.82 -3.38 12.32
C ALA A 94 16.81 -3.79 13.39
N VAL A 95 15.82 -4.58 13.00
CA VAL A 95 14.78 -5.07 13.90
C VAL A 95 14.68 -6.58 13.76
N ARG A 96 14.83 -7.29 14.87
CA ARG A 96 14.58 -8.73 14.92
C ARG A 96 13.12 -8.94 15.30
N LEU A 97 12.36 -9.61 14.44
CA LEU A 97 10.98 -9.98 14.73
C LEU A 97 10.93 -10.83 16.01
N SER A 98 10.10 -10.42 16.97
CA SER A 98 9.84 -11.17 18.21
C SER A 98 8.47 -11.85 18.16
N LYS A 99 7.48 -11.23 17.52
CA LYS A 99 6.14 -11.79 17.35
C LYS A 99 5.53 -11.35 16.02
N ILE A 100 4.86 -12.27 15.32
CA ILE A 100 4.05 -11.97 14.13
C ILE A 100 2.59 -12.13 14.53
N LYS A 101 1.74 -11.18 14.15
CA LYS A 101 0.29 -11.28 14.33
C LYS A 101 -0.29 -12.09 13.18
N SER A 102 -1.01 -13.16 13.49
CA SER A 102 -1.77 -13.89 12.48
C SER A 102 -2.97 -13.04 12.05
N MET A 103 -3.15 -12.85 10.73
CA MET A 103 -4.35 -12.22 10.15
C MET A 103 -5.63 -13.09 10.31
N GLN A 104 -5.57 -14.19 11.06
CA GLN A 104 -6.63 -15.20 11.16
C GLN A 104 -7.57 -15.00 12.36
N GLU A 105 -7.32 -14.02 13.24
CA GLU A 105 -8.07 -13.87 14.51
C GLU A 105 -9.05 -12.69 14.56
N GLU A 106 -9.23 -11.91 13.48
CA GLU A 106 -10.14 -10.74 13.46
C GLU A 106 -11.31 -10.85 12.46
N TYR A 107 -11.92 -12.03 12.31
CA TYR A 107 -13.22 -12.18 11.62
C TYR A 107 -14.24 -12.94 12.46
#